data_AF-A0A7V5U313-F1
#
_entry.id   AF-A0A7V5U313-F1
#
_cell.length_a   1.000
_cell.length_b   1.000
_cell.length_c   1.000
_cell.angle_alpha   90.00
_cell.angle_beta   90.00
_cell.angle_gamma   90.00
#
_symmetry.space_group_name_H-M   'P 1'
#
loop_
_entity.id
_entity.type
_entity.pdbx_description
1 polymer ?
#
loop_
_entity_poly.entity_id
_entity_poly.type
_entity_poly.pdbx_seq_one_letter_code
_entity_poly.pdbx_strand_id
1 'polypeptide(L)'
;VLPRERPLIAGVFWNRLKKGMPLQADPTVRYATKKFYRRLRKRDLRVRNPYNTYLYRGLPPGPICNPGRDSLRAVLYPAKTKYLYFVAKGDGSHHFSRTLAEHERAVDLYQRRRSWKKGPKSLKLWPEGKEGGKNGGTQKDHPGARDQGGKGPERKGPGGERPGNHAPKGLKTGDPPRSN
;
A
#
# COMPACT_ATOMS: atom_id res chain seq x y z
N VAL A 1 -15.73 7.47 -1.05
CA VAL A 1 -16.75 6.40 -0.99
C VAL A 1 -18.09 7.06 -1.18
N LEU A 2 -18.86 6.61 -2.17
CA LEU A 2 -20.19 7.18 -2.40
C LEU A 2 -21.18 6.67 -1.33
N PRO A 3 -22.11 7.49 -0.83
CA PRO A 3 -23.04 7.07 0.25
C PRO A 3 -23.77 5.76 -0.05
N ARG A 4 -24.22 5.58 -1.29
CA ARG A 4 -24.90 4.36 -1.78
C ARG A 4 -24.04 3.09 -1.75
N GLU A 5 -22.72 3.21 -1.68
CA GLU A 5 -21.80 2.06 -1.64
C GLU A 5 -21.55 1.56 -0.21
N ARG A 6 -21.88 2.35 0.82
CA ARG A 6 -21.64 1.96 2.23
C ARG A 6 -22.30 0.63 2.59
N PRO A 7 -23.58 0.36 2.23
CA PRO A 7 -24.20 -0.94 2.52
C PRO A 7 -23.53 -2.12 1.78
N LEU A 8 -22.99 -1.89 0.58
CA LEU A 8 -22.24 -2.91 -0.17
C LEU A 8 -20.89 -3.22 0.49
N ILE A 9 -20.16 -2.18 0.91
CA ILE A 9 -18.89 -2.34 1.64
C ILE A 9 -19.13 -3.07 2.97
N ALA A 10 -20.18 -2.69 3.71
CA ALA A 10 -20.59 -3.39 4.92
C ALA A 10 -20.89 -4.87 4.64
N GLY A 11 -21.62 -5.16 3.56
CA GLY A 11 -21.89 -6.53 3.09
C GLY A 11 -20.62 -7.33 2.80
N VAL A 12 -19.61 -6.73 2.15
CA VAL A 12 -18.32 -7.40 1.90
C VAL A 12 -17.62 -7.79 3.20
N PHE A 13 -17.52 -6.87 4.16
CA PHE A 13 -16.87 -7.18 5.44
C PHE A 13 -17.65 -8.23 6.24
N TRP A 14 -18.98 -8.15 6.25
CA TRP A 14 -19.82 -9.18 6.85
C TRP A 14 -19.59 -10.56 6.23
N ASN A 15 -19.55 -10.65 4.91
CA ASN A 15 -19.32 -11.90 4.20
C ASN A 15 -17.93 -12.47 4.49
N ARG A 16 -16.89 -11.62 4.57
CA ARG A 16 -15.54 -12.04 4.94
C ARG A 16 -15.46 -12.57 6.36
N LEU A 17 -16.08 -11.87 7.31
CA LEU A 17 -16.15 -12.31 8.71
C LEU A 17 -16.81 -13.68 8.83
N LYS A 18 -17.97 -13.87 8.19
CA LYS A 18 -18.68 -15.16 8.16
C LYS A 18 -17.84 -16.30 7.57
N LYS A 19 -16.95 -15.99 6.61
CA LYS A 19 -16.05 -16.96 5.98
C LYS A 19 -14.71 -17.13 6.69
N GLY A 20 -14.46 -16.44 7.82
CA GLY A 20 -13.16 -16.45 8.49
C GLY A 20 -12.02 -15.85 7.65
N MET A 21 -12.34 -15.03 6.65
CA MET A 21 -11.35 -14.35 5.81
C MET A 21 -10.79 -13.12 6.54
N PRO A 22 -9.49 -12.80 6.38
CA PRO A 22 -8.96 -11.53 6.87
C PRO A 22 -9.65 -10.35 6.18
N LEU A 23 -9.93 -9.28 6.94
CA LEU A 23 -10.65 -8.11 6.38
C LEU A 23 -9.79 -7.33 5.41
N GLN A 24 -8.46 -7.30 5.61
CA GLN A 24 -7.48 -6.64 4.74
C GLN A 24 -7.87 -5.18 4.42
N ALA A 25 -8.20 -4.42 5.47
CA ALA A 25 -8.64 -3.05 5.35
C ALA A 25 -7.46 -2.08 5.60
N ASP A 26 -7.01 -1.39 4.55
CA ASP A 26 -5.97 -0.36 4.59
C ASP A 26 -6.12 0.65 5.76
N PRO A 27 -7.33 1.18 6.08
CA PRO A 27 -7.50 2.09 7.21
C PRO A 27 -7.04 1.53 8.56
N THR A 28 -7.16 0.22 8.79
CA THR A 28 -6.75 -0.38 10.07
C THR A 28 -5.24 -0.48 10.18
N VAL A 29 -4.54 -0.70 9.06
CA VAL A 29 -3.06 -0.64 9.01
C VAL A 29 -2.55 0.80 9.18
N ARG A 30 -3.25 1.78 8.60
CA ARG A 30 -2.93 3.20 8.82
C ARG A 30 -3.05 3.56 10.30
N TYR A 31 -4.11 3.11 10.95
CA TYR A 31 -4.30 3.27 12.39
C TYR A 31 -3.16 2.60 13.19
N ALA A 32 -2.87 1.33 12.89
CA ALA A 32 -1.79 0.58 13.54
C ALA A 32 -0.41 1.22 13.41
N THR A 33 -0.12 1.84 12.26
CA THR A 33 1.19 2.46 11.97
C THR A 33 1.26 3.95 12.33
N LYS A 34 0.13 4.61 12.63
CA LYS A 34 0.00 6.06 12.80
C LYS A 34 0.48 6.89 11.60
N LYS A 35 0.42 6.33 10.38
CA LYS A 35 0.94 6.97 9.13
C LYS A 35 -0.20 7.39 8.21
N PHE A 36 -0.91 8.45 8.58
CA PHE A 36 -2.11 8.91 7.89
C PHE A 36 -1.82 9.66 6.58
N TYR A 37 -0.76 10.47 6.53
CA TYR A 37 -0.52 11.43 5.43
C TYR A 37 0.32 10.91 4.26
N ARG A 38 0.68 9.62 4.25
CA ARG A 38 1.47 9.03 3.15
C ARG A 38 0.81 7.80 2.55
N ARG A 39 1.23 7.41 1.35
CA ARG A 39 0.84 6.13 0.75
C ARG A 39 1.35 4.95 1.59
N LEU A 40 0.50 3.94 1.82
CA LEU A 40 0.90 2.67 2.41
C LEU A 40 1.85 1.92 1.47
N ARG A 41 2.91 1.34 2.04
CA ARG A 41 3.88 0.51 1.31
C ARG A 41 3.70 -0.94 1.71
N LYS A 42 4.20 -1.87 0.89
CA LYS A 42 4.14 -3.33 1.17
C LYS A 42 4.69 -3.70 2.55
N ARG A 43 5.71 -2.98 3.04
CA ARG A 43 6.28 -3.19 4.39
C ARG A 43 5.32 -2.84 5.52
N ASP A 44 4.45 -1.85 5.32
CA ASP A 44 3.50 -1.41 6.34
C ASP A 44 2.43 -2.48 6.59
N LEU A 45 2.05 -3.23 5.54
CA LEU A 45 1.08 -4.32 5.63
C LEU A 45 1.56 -5.52 6.48
N ARG A 46 2.86 -5.58 6.79
CA ARG A 46 3.47 -6.67 7.58
C ARG A 46 3.71 -6.29 9.05
N VAL A 47 3.24 -5.12 9.49
CA VAL A 47 3.41 -4.69 10.88
C VAL A 47 2.64 -5.63 11.83
N ARG A 48 3.31 -6.15 12.86
CA ARG A 48 2.66 -6.95 13.90
C ARG A 48 1.96 -6.02 14.89
N ASN A 49 0.66 -5.83 14.71
CA ASN A 49 -0.18 -5.04 15.61
C ASN A 49 -1.62 -5.60 15.56
N PRO A 50 -2.36 -5.71 16.68
CA PRO A 50 -3.72 -6.26 16.71
C PRO A 50 -4.73 -5.57 15.77
N TYR A 51 -4.49 -4.31 15.38
CA TYR A 51 -5.30 -3.59 14.40
C TYR A 51 -4.97 -3.96 12.94
N ASN A 52 -3.91 -4.73 12.67
CA ASN A 52 -3.55 -5.12 11.32
C ASN A 52 -4.40 -6.29 10.82
N THR A 53 -5.49 -5.96 10.12
CA THR A 53 -6.45 -6.92 9.55
C THR A 53 -5.92 -7.68 8.32
N TYR A 54 -4.66 -7.47 7.91
CA TYR A 54 -3.96 -8.35 6.97
C TYR A 54 -3.36 -9.58 7.66
N LEU A 55 -2.96 -9.45 8.93
CA LEU A 55 -2.31 -10.52 9.69
C LEU A 55 -3.28 -11.22 10.64
N TYR A 56 -4.17 -10.45 11.28
CA TYR A 56 -5.12 -10.96 12.26
C TYR A 56 -6.52 -11.02 11.64
N ARG A 57 -7.18 -12.17 11.76
CA ARG A 57 -8.56 -12.38 11.31
C ARG A 57 -9.56 -11.80 12.31
N GLY A 58 -10.76 -11.51 11.83
CA GLY A 58 -11.83 -10.91 12.65
C GLY A 58 -11.77 -9.39 12.68
N LEU A 59 -12.52 -8.80 13.61
CA LEU A 59 -12.51 -7.36 13.86
C LEU A 59 -11.26 -6.98 14.68
N PRO A 60 -10.71 -5.76 14.48
CA PRO A 60 -9.70 -5.24 15.39
C PRO A 60 -10.26 -5.06 16.82
N PRO A 61 -9.41 -4.91 17.86
CA PRO A 61 -9.87 -4.80 19.25
C PRO A 61 -10.81 -3.64 19.54
N GLY A 62 -10.82 -2.60 18.69
CA GLY A 62 -11.67 -1.43 18.86
C GLY A 62 -11.85 -0.64 17.56
N PRO A 63 -12.68 0.41 17.59
CA PRO A 63 -12.87 1.29 16.44
C PRO A 63 -11.60 2.06 16.10
N ILE A 64 -11.40 2.37 14.82
CA ILE A 64 -10.26 3.15 14.33
C ILE A 64 -10.60 4.64 14.08
N CYS A 65 -11.88 5.00 14.19
CA CYS A 65 -12.40 6.36 14.04
C CYS A 65 -13.81 6.48 14.62
N ASN A 66 -14.34 7.70 14.65
CA ASN A 66 -15.73 7.98 15.00
C ASN A 66 -16.62 7.85 13.76
N PRO A 67 -17.49 6.82 13.64
CA PRO A 67 -18.32 6.62 12.46
C PRO A 67 -19.49 7.62 12.43
N GLY A 68 -19.81 8.13 11.24
CA GLY A 68 -21.04 8.89 11.03
C GLY A 68 -22.29 7.99 11.01
N ARG A 69 -23.46 8.61 11.17
CA ARG A 69 -24.78 7.94 11.20
C ARG A 69 -25.01 6.97 10.03
N ASP A 70 -24.64 7.38 8.82
CA ASP A 70 -24.83 6.54 7.63
C ASP A 70 -23.96 5.27 7.64
N SER A 71 -22.76 5.35 8.20
CA SER A 71 -21.87 4.20 8.34
C SER A 71 -22.42 3.20 9.36
N LEU A 72 -22.96 3.70 10.47
CA LEU A 72 -23.64 2.86 11.47
C LEU A 72 -24.86 2.18 10.85
N ARG A 73 -25.73 2.94 10.16
CA ARG A 73 -26.91 2.40 9.47
C ARG A 73 -26.53 1.32 8.44
N ALA A 74 -25.45 1.52 7.68
CA ALA A 74 -24.98 0.54 6.70
C ALA A 74 -24.50 -0.77 7.33
N VAL A 75 -23.93 -0.74 8.55
CA VAL A 75 -23.51 -1.94 9.27
C VAL A 75 -24.70 -2.68 9.89
N LEU A 76 -25.71 -1.95 10.37
CA LEU A 76 -26.96 -2.52 10.88
C LEU A 76 -27.81 -3.15 9.77
N TYR A 77 -27.84 -2.52 8.60
CA TYR A 77 -28.62 -2.95 7.44
C TYR A 77 -27.72 -3.12 6.21
N PRO A 78 -26.81 -4.11 6.21
CA PRO A 78 -25.90 -4.33 5.10
C PRO A 78 -26.64 -4.84 3.86
N ALA A 79 -26.12 -4.53 2.67
CA ALA A 79 -26.67 -5.07 1.44
C ALA A 79 -26.44 -6.59 1.38
N LYS A 80 -27.51 -7.35 1.13
CA LYS A 80 -27.44 -8.81 0.93
C LYS A 80 -26.78 -9.11 -0.41
N THR A 81 -25.50 -9.43 -0.40
CA THR A 81 -24.73 -9.73 -1.61
C THR A 81 -23.76 -10.89 -1.38
N LYS A 82 -23.18 -11.42 -2.46
CA LYS A 82 -22.11 -12.42 -2.41
C LYS A 82 -20.72 -11.81 -2.62
N TYR A 83 -20.59 -10.48 -2.57
CA TYR A 83 -19.32 -9.80 -2.80
C TYR A 83 -18.34 -10.09 -1.66
N LEU A 84 -17.08 -10.30 -2.03
CA LEU A 84 -15.97 -10.55 -1.11
C LEU A 84 -14.83 -9.57 -1.33
N TYR A 85 -14.84 -8.82 -2.43
CA TYR A 85 -13.76 -7.91 -2.79
C TYR A 85 -14.34 -6.63 -3.33
N PHE A 86 -13.59 -5.54 -3.16
CA PHE A 86 -13.86 -4.30 -3.86
C PHE A 86 -12.55 -3.58 -4.14
N VAL A 87 -12.51 -2.81 -5.23
CA VAL A 87 -11.36 -1.98 -5.61
C VAL A 87 -11.86 -0.61 -6.05
N ALA A 88 -11.14 0.45 -5.65
CA ALA A 88 -11.48 1.81 -6.07
C ALA A 88 -11.27 1.98 -7.59
N LYS A 89 -12.22 2.63 -8.27
CA LYS A 89 -12.11 2.96 -9.71
C LYS A 89 -11.29 4.23 -9.98
N GLY A 90 -11.08 5.04 -8.94
CA GLY A 90 -10.31 6.28 -8.99
C GLY A 90 -11.14 7.54 -9.30
N ASP A 91 -12.47 7.42 -9.35
CA ASP A 91 -13.46 8.50 -9.44
C ASP A 91 -14.25 8.69 -8.12
N GLY A 92 -13.84 7.99 -7.06
CA GLY A 92 -14.52 7.96 -5.76
C GLY A 92 -15.47 6.78 -5.56
N SER A 93 -15.80 6.05 -6.63
CA SER A 93 -16.59 4.81 -6.62
C SER A 93 -15.73 3.54 -6.56
N HIS A 94 -16.39 2.40 -6.38
CA HIS A 94 -15.75 1.07 -6.25
C HIS A 94 -16.35 0.06 -7.23
N HIS A 95 -15.52 -0.85 -7.70
CA HIS A 95 -15.96 -2.07 -8.37
C HIS A 95 -15.99 -3.20 -7.35
N PHE A 96 -17.07 -4.00 -7.34
CA PHE A 96 -17.29 -5.09 -6.39
C PHE A 96 -17.19 -6.43 -7.11
N SER A 97 -16.54 -7.41 -6.48
CA SER A 97 -16.28 -8.72 -7.08
C SER A 97 -16.57 -9.84 -6.09
N ARG A 98 -17.02 -10.99 -6.62
CA ARG A 98 -17.38 -12.18 -5.84
C ARG A 98 -16.19 -13.13 -5.70
N THR A 99 -15.31 -13.16 -6.70
CA THR A 99 -14.13 -14.04 -6.74
C THR A 99 -12.83 -13.25 -6.80
N LEU A 100 -11.72 -13.91 -6.44
CA LEU A 100 -10.39 -13.31 -6.54
C LEU A 100 -10.04 -13.00 -8.01
N ALA A 101 -10.35 -13.90 -8.94
CA ALA A 101 -10.06 -13.70 -10.37
C ALA A 101 -10.82 -12.51 -10.97
N GLU A 102 -12.08 -12.27 -10.57
CA GLU A 102 -12.80 -11.04 -10.91
C GLU A 102 -12.12 -9.80 -10.31
N HIS A 103 -11.72 -9.89 -9.04
CA HIS A 103 -11.07 -8.78 -8.35
C HIS A 103 -9.73 -8.40 -9.00
N GLU A 104 -8.91 -9.39 -9.38
CA GLU A 104 -7.62 -9.17 -10.04
C GLU A 104 -7.79 -8.49 -11.41
N ARG A 105 -8.75 -8.94 -12.21
CA ARG A 105 -9.12 -8.27 -13.48
C ARG A 105 -9.54 -6.82 -13.25
N ALA A 106 -10.33 -6.56 -12.21
CA ALA A 106 -10.72 -5.20 -11.86
C ALA A 106 -9.54 -4.36 -11.37
N VAL A 107 -8.60 -4.93 -10.60
CA VAL A 107 -7.36 -4.27 -10.16
C VAL A 107 -6.50 -3.89 -11.36
N ASP A 108 -6.37 -4.77 -12.35
CA ASP A 108 -5.62 -4.48 -13.58
C ASP A 108 -6.25 -3.32 -14.35
N LEU A 109 -7.58 -3.34 -14.49
CA LEU A 109 -8.34 -2.31 -15.19
C LEU A 109 -8.22 -0.94 -14.50
N TYR A 110 -8.45 -0.88 -13.19
CA TYR A 110 -8.60 0.40 -12.48
C TYR A 110 -7.31 0.93 -11.82
N GLN A 111 -6.37 0.06 -11.44
CA GLN A 111 -5.20 0.47 -10.66
C GLN A 111 -3.90 0.34 -11.46
N ARG A 112 -3.66 -0.80 -12.14
CA ARG A 112 -2.38 -1.05 -12.83
C ARG A 112 -2.28 -0.37 -14.19
N ARG A 113 -3.39 -0.22 -14.93
CA ARG A 113 -3.40 0.50 -16.22
C ARG A 113 -3.42 2.03 -16.09
N ARG A 114 -3.85 2.58 -14.94
CA ARG A 114 -3.83 4.04 -14.69
C ARG A 114 -2.44 4.62 -14.49
N SER A 115 -1.45 3.82 -14.07
CA SER A 115 -0.07 4.30 -13.93
C SER A 115 0.59 4.62 -15.28
N TRP A 116 0.04 4.11 -16.39
CA TRP A 116 0.55 4.41 -17.74
C TRP A 116 0.08 5.76 -18.28
N LYS A 117 -1.14 6.21 -17.95
CA LYS A 117 -1.70 7.47 -18.45
C LYS A 117 -1.16 8.74 -17.76
N LYS A 118 -0.21 8.61 -16.83
CA LYS A 118 0.59 9.74 -16.32
C LYS A 118 2.00 9.67 -16.92
N GLY A 119 2.10 9.88 -18.24
CA GLY A 119 3.37 10.24 -18.89
C GLY A 119 3.93 11.54 -18.31
N PRO A 120 5.22 11.84 -18.49
CA PRO A 120 5.88 12.94 -17.80
C PRO A 120 5.09 14.24 -18.02
N LYS A 121 4.80 14.95 -16.92
CA LYS A 121 4.31 16.33 -16.98
C LYS A 121 5.27 17.08 -17.87
N SER A 122 4.76 17.56 -19.01
CA SER A 122 5.37 18.55 -19.88
C SER A 122 6.42 19.38 -19.13
N LEU A 123 7.69 19.23 -19.51
CA LEU A 123 8.73 20.18 -19.17
C LEU A 123 8.22 21.52 -19.69
N LYS A 124 7.73 22.38 -18.79
CA LYS A 124 7.38 23.74 -19.13
C LYS A 124 8.71 24.45 -19.37
N LEU A 125 9.18 24.44 -20.62
CA LEU A 125 10.18 25.39 -21.09
C LEU A 125 9.58 26.78 -20.83
N TRP A 126 10.16 27.52 -19.90
CA TRP A 126 9.84 28.93 -19.71
C TRP A 126 10.61 29.72 -20.77
N PRO A 127 9.97 30.58 -21.58
CA PRO A 127 10.69 31.53 -22.41
C PRO A 127 10.96 32.77 -21.55
N GLU A 128 12.21 33.09 -21.26
CA GLU A 128 12.58 34.44 -20.83
C GLU A 128 13.24 35.14 -22.01
N GLY A 129 12.52 36.11 -22.57
CA GLY A 129 13.05 37.06 -23.54
C GLY A 129 13.03 38.47 -22.93
N LYS A 130 14.22 39.09 -22.89
CA LYS A 130 14.58 40.52 -23.08
C LYS A 130 13.96 41.55 -22.09
N GLU A 131 14.64 42.58 -21.58
CA GLU A 131 15.63 43.49 -22.17
C GLU A 131 16.21 44.46 -21.10
N GLY A 132 17.47 44.94 -21.27
CA GLY A 132 17.88 46.32 -20.94
C GLY A 132 18.58 46.69 -19.61
N GLY A 133 19.85 47.16 -19.68
CA GLY A 133 20.28 48.35 -18.91
C GLY A 133 21.47 48.27 -17.92
N LYS A 134 22.70 48.46 -18.43
CA LYS A 134 23.87 49.23 -17.91
C LYS A 134 24.25 49.23 -16.39
N ASN A 135 25.47 48.74 -16.07
CA ASN A 135 26.66 49.53 -15.61
C ASN A 135 27.60 48.76 -14.63
N GLY A 136 28.91 48.74 -14.96
CA GLY A 136 30.00 49.14 -14.04
C GLY A 136 30.74 48.09 -13.20
N GLY A 137 32.01 47.83 -13.55
CA GLY A 137 33.14 47.44 -12.67
C GLY A 137 33.09 46.07 -11.98
N THR A 138 34.15 45.30 -11.77
CA THR A 138 35.59 45.53 -11.81
C THR A 138 36.27 44.16 -11.93
N GLN A 139 37.40 44.16 -12.63
CA GLN A 139 38.42 43.12 -12.81
C GLN A 139 38.80 42.34 -11.53
N LYS A 140 39.13 41.04 -11.67
CA LYS A 140 40.43 40.44 -11.30
C LYS A 140 40.48 38.90 -11.55
N ASP A 141 41.42 38.56 -12.44
CA ASP A 141 42.47 37.54 -12.33
C ASP A 141 42.17 36.01 -12.45
N HIS A 142 42.76 35.47 -13.52
CA HIS A 142 43.13 34.10 -13.95
C HIS A 142 43.82 33.18 -12.89
N PRO A 143 44.26 31.93 -13.21
CA PRO A 143 43.74 30.87 -14.12
C PRO A 143 43.85 29.41 -13.56
N GLY A 144 43.21 28.45 -14.24
CA GLY A 144 43.90 27.25 -14.77
C GLY A 144 43.96 25.93 -13.96
N ALA A 145 43.37 24.86 -14.52
CA ALA A 145 43.88 23.47 -14.61
C ALA A 145 42.77 22.57 -15.25
N ARG A 146 42.80 22.21 -16.55
CA ARG A 146 43.43 21.02 -17.18
C ARG A 146 43.38 19.77 -16.28
N ASP A 147 42.51 18.79 -16.52
CA ASP A 147 42.47 17.75 -17.58
C ASP A 147 43.58 16.69 -17.49
N GLN A 148 43.16 15.45 -17.83
CA GLN A 148 43.84 14.14 -17.84
C GLN A 148 43.75 13.38 -16.51
N GLY A 149 43.35 12.11 -16.42
CA GLY A 149 43.19 11.05 -17.42
C GLY A 149 43.80 9.76 -16.88
N GLY A 150 43.08 8.63 -16.96
CA GLY A 150 43.72 7.32 -17.13
C GLY A 150 43.58 6.23 -16.05
N LYS A 151 43.14 5.06 -16.56
CA LYS A 151 43.55 3.68 -16.24
C LYS A 151 42.81 2.90 -15.12
N GLY A 152 42.16 1.80 -15.53
CA GLY A 152 41.94 0.59 -14.71
C GLY A 152 43.25 -0.21 -14.53
N PRO A 153 43.25 -1.51 -14.15
CA PRO A 153 42.13 -2.46 -14.19
C PRO A 153 42.06 -3.51 -13.03
N GLU A 154 41.07 -4.42 -13.16
CA GLU A 154 41.10 -5.87 -12.86
C GLU A 154 40.85 -6.53 -11.46
N ARG A 155 39.87 -7.45 -11.51
CA ARG A 155 39.72 -8.82 -10.92
C ARG A 155 39.60 -9.03 -9.40
N LYS A 156 38.51 -9.69 -8.97
CA LYS A 156 38.43 -11.15 -8.63
C LYS A 156 37.13 -11.46 -7.84
N GLY A 157 36.38 -12.50 -8.25
CA GLY A 157 35.47 -13.25 -7.35
C GLY A 157 36.28 -14.22 -6.45
N PRO A 158 35.70 -15.15 -5.65
CA PRO A 158 34.37 -15.77 -5.79
C PRO A 158 33.57 -16.01 -4.47
N GLY A 159 32.34 -16.53 -4.60
CA GLY A 159 31.89 -17.73 -3.87
C GLY A 159 31.27 -17.65 -2.46
N GLY A 160 30.09 -18.27 -2.31
CA GLY A 160 29.57 -18.89 -1.07
C GLY A 160 28.89 -17.94 -0.08
N GLU A 161 27.82 -18.26 0.65
CA GLU A 161 27.02 -19.46 0.89
C GLU A 161 25.67 -19.00 1.48
N ARG A 162 24.61 -19.80 1.27
CA ARG A 162 23.31 -19.62 1.91
C ARG A 162 23.34 -20.30 3.28
N PRO A 163 22.94 -19.65 4.39
CA PRO A 163 22.67 -20.40 5.62
C PRO A 163 21.30 -21.07 5.52
N GLY A 164 21.32 -22.39 5.68
CA GLY A 164 20.19 -23.30 5.61
C GLY A 164 19.21 -23.18 6.77
N ASN A 165 18.04 -23.78 6.55
CA ASN A 165 17.05 -24.10 7.56
C ASN A 165 17.69 -24.80 8.76
N HIS A 166 17.54 -24.22 9.95
CA HIS A 166 17.65 -24.92 11.21
C HIS A 166 16.26 -25.04 11.82
N ALA A 167 15.75 -26.26 11.81
CA ALA A 167 14.66 -26.68 12.68
C ALA A 167 15.29 -27.29 13.94
N PRO A 168 14.91 -26.85 15.15
CA PRO A 168 15.00 -27.69 16.33
C PRO A 168 13.68 -28.41 16.60
N LYS A 169 13.84 -29.70 16.84
CA LYS A 169 12.86 -30.70 17.25
C LYS A 169 12.18 -30.34 18.58
N GLY A 170 10.92 -30.76 18.70
CA GLY A 170 10.36 -31.33 19.92
C GLY A 170 9.71 -30.34 20.90
N LEU A 171 8.38 -30.34 20.94
CA LEU A 171 7.65 -30.19 22.20
C LEU A 171 6.44 -31.13 22.19
N LYS A 172 6.34 -31.88 23.28
CA LYS A 172 5.50 -33.04 23.53
C LYS A 172 4.00 -32.70 23.49
N THR A 173 3.23 -33.55 22.82
CA THR A 173 1.78 -33.66 22.97
C THR A 173 1.48 -34.20 24.38
N GLY A 174 0.76 -33.42 25.18
CA GLY A 174 0.15 -33.91 26.42
C GLY A 174 -1.28 -34.35 26.12
N ASP A 175 -1.56 -35.62 26.37
CA ASP A 175 -2.90 -36.20 26.34
C ASP A 175 -3.80 -35.58 27.43
N PRO A 176 -5.12 -35.42 27.21
CA PRO A 176 -6.04 -35.03 28.26
C PRO A 176 -6.38 -36.22 29.18
N PRO A 177 -6.52 -36.01 30.50
CA PRO A 177 -6.90 -37.10 31.41
C PRO A 177 -8.37 -37.50 31.20
N ARG A 178 -8.58 -38.81 31.08
CA ARG A 178 -9.89 -39.47 31.25
C ARG A 178 -10.09 -39.87 32.72
N SER A 179 -11.37 -40.04 33.06
CA SER A 179 -12.02 -40.52 34.29
C SER A 179 -12.52 -39.39 35.21
N ASN A 180 -13.73 -39.46 35.77
CA ASN A 180 -14.60 -40.61 36.05
C ASN A 180 -16.06 -40.30 35.69
#